data_AF-A0A849EHE6-F1
#
_entry.id   AF-A0A849EHE6-F1
#
_cell.length_a   1.000
_cell.length_b   1.000
_cell.length_c   1.000
_cell.angle_alpha   90.00
_cell.angle_beta   90.00
_cell.angle_gamma   90.00
#
_symmetry.space_group_name_H-M   'P 1'
#
loop_
_entity.id
_entity.type
_entity.pdbx_description
1 polymer ?
#
loop_
_entity_poly.entity_id
_entity_poly.type
_entity_poly.pdbx_seq_one_letter_code
_entity_poly.pdbx_strand_id
1 'polypeptide(L)'
;FFKKTFFAGELSGNFEDKAHAKKVWEAHLAEVKSFVPKEKLLVYDVRDGWGPLCKFLGVEEPGEPLPHLNKKENFKVMLPKLMKGEMA
;
A
#
# COMPACT_ATOMS: atom_id res chain seq x y z
N PHE A 1 -10.27 -14.49 3.92
CA PHE A 1 -8.84 -14.14 3.71
C PHE A 1 -8.45 -12.89 4.51
N PHE A 2 -8.89 -11.68 4.13
CA PHE A 2 -8.52 -10.40 4.76
C PHE A 2 -8.52 -10.37 6.31
N LYS A 3 -9.58 -10.87 6.96
CA LYS A 3 -9.68 -10.88 8.43
C LYS A 3 -8.61 -11.75 9.12
N LYS A 4 -8.25 -12.89 8.52
CA LYS A 4 -7.24 -13.81 9.08
C LYS A 4 -5.81 -13.40 8.73
N THR A 5 -5.57 -12.94 7.51
CA THR A 5 -4.22 -12.67 7.01
C THR A 5 -3.68 -11.32 7.47
N PHE A 6 -4.46 -10.24 7.31
CA PHE A 6 -3.98 -8.88 7.61
C PHE A 6 -4.22 -8.48 9.07
N PHE A 7 -5.47 -8.55 9.53
CA PHE A 7 -5.83 -8.03 10.86
C PHE A 7 -5.36 -8.92 12.01
N ALA A 8 -5.59 -10.24 11.92
CA ALA A 8 -5.16 -11.18 12.97
C ALA A 8 -3.69 -11.61 12.85
N GLY A 9 -3.13 -11.61 11.63
CA GLY A 9 -1.75 -12.02 11.37
C GLY A 9 -0.77 -10.86 11.56
N GLU A 10 -0.54 -10.10 10.49
CA GLU A 10 0.54 -9.11 10.39
C GLU A 10 0.42 -7.96 11.41
N LEU A 11 -0.81 -7.58 11.76
CA LEU A 11 -1.09 -6.58 12.78
C LEU A 11 -1.34 -7.20 14.17
N SER A 12 -1.23 -8.52 14.30
CA SER A 12 -1.41 -9.29 15.55
C SER A 12 -2.70 -8.98 16.30
N GLY A 13 -3.77 -8.60 15.59
CA GLY A 13 -5.06 -8.23 16.17
C GLY A 13 -5.13 -6.81 16.75
N ASN A 14 -4.01 -6.09 16.85
CA ASN A 14 -3.89 -4.79 17.53
C ASN A 14 -3.78 -3.62 16.55
N PHE A 15 -4.58 -3.63 15.48
CA PHE A 15 -4.52 -2.57 14.46
C PHE A 15 -4.86 -1.17 14.97
N GLU A 16 -5.74 -1.07 15.98
CA GLU A 16 -6.16 0.24 16.53
C GLU A 16 -5.08 0.90 17.39
N ASP A 17 -4.09 0.13 17.87
CA ASP A 17 -2.91 0.71 18.51
C ASP A 17 -2.01 1.32 17.45
N LYS A 18 -2.06 2.65 17.36
CA LYS A 18 -1.27 3.44 16.40
C LYS A 18 0.24 3.20 16.54
N ALA A 19 0.76 3.02 17.75
CA ALA A 19 2.20 2.82 17.97
C ALA A 19 2.61 1.44 17.46
N HIS A 20 1.81 0.42 17.76
CA HIS A 20 2.00 -0.93 17.23
C HIS A 20 1.90 -0.97 15.70
N ALA A 21 0.85 -0.39 15.12
CA ALA A 21 0.65 -0.35 13.67
C ALA A 21 1.80 0.39 12.94
N LYS A 22 2.30 1.50 13.50
CA LYS A 22 3.47 2.22 12.96
C LYS A 22 4.73 1.35 13.02
N LYS A 23 4.94 0.62 14.11
CA LYS A 23 6.09 -0.28 14.25
C LYS A 23 6.06 -1.41 13.22
N VAL A 24 4.90 -2.03 13.00
CA VAL A 24 4.72 -3.08 11.97
C VAL A 24 5.02 -2.51 10.59
N TRP A 25 4.47 -1.33 10.28
CA TRP A 25 4.72 -0.63 9.01
C TRP A 25 6.21 -0.34 8.78
N GLU A 26 6.90 0.21 9.78
CA GLU A 26 8.34 0.54 9.69
C GLU A 26 9.20 -0.72 9.55
N ALA A 27 8.85 -1.79 10.25
CA ALA A 27 9.55 -3.07 10.16
C ALA A 27 9.43 -3.68 8.75
N HIS A 28 8.22 -3.66 8.17
CA HIS A 28 8.00 -4.14 6.81
C HIS A 28 8.80 -3.33 5.78
N LEU A 29 8.80 -2.00 5.88
CA LEU A 29 9.61 -1.15 5.00
C LEU A 29 11.11 -1.44 5.11
N ALA A 30 11.61 -1.69 6.32
CA ALA A 30 13.00 -2.03 6.54
C ALA A 30 13.35 -3.40 5.96
N GLU A 31 12.48 -4.39 6.15
CA GLU A 31 12.64 -5.74 5.60
C GLU A 31 12.74 -5.69 4.07
N VAL A 32 11.76 -5.06 3.39
CA VAL A 32 11.76 -4.93 1.93
C VAL A 32 13.03 -4.25 1.42
N LYS A 33 13.46 -3.15 2.06
CA LYS A 33 14.69 -2.42 1.70
C LYS A 33 15.96 -3.23 1.93
N SER A 34 15.95 -4.14 2.88
CA SER A 34 17.10 -5.01 3.17
C SER A 34 17.18 -6.22 2.23
N PHE A 35 16.01 -6.71 1.78
CA PHE A 35 15.90 -7.93 0.99
C PHE A 35 16.07 -7.67 -0.51
N VAL A 36 15.47 -6.58 -1.04
CA VAL A 36 15.49 -6.29 -2.48
C VAL A 36 16.76 -5.52 -2.84
N PRO A 37 17.53 -5.95 -3.87
CA PRO A 37 18.67 -5.19 -4.38
C PRO A 37 18.27 -3.76 -4.75
N LYS A 38 19.12 -2.77 -4.42
CA LYS A 38 18.79 -1.33 -4.54
C LYS A 38 18.44 -0.93 -5.97
N GLU A 39 19.11 -1.51 -6.95
CA GLU A 39 18.88 -1.28 -8.37
C GLU A 39 17.54 -1.85 -8.88
N LYS A 40 16.90 -2.74 -8.10
CA LYS A 40 15.58 -3.31 -8.38
C LYS A 40 14.48 -2.77 -7.46
N LEU A 41 14.79 -1.78 -6.61
CA LEU A 41 13.84 -1.21 -5.65
C LEU A 41 13.67 0.29 -5.86
N LEU A 42 12.44 0.71 -6.11
CA LEU A 42 12.02 2.10 -6.00
C LEU A 42 11.18 2.30 -4.73
N VAL A 43 11.64 3.17 -3.83
CA VAL A 43 10.83 3.67 -2.72
C VAL A 43 10.12 4.91 -3.21
N TYR A 44 8.83 4.78 -3.53
CA TYR A 44 8.05 5.77 -4.25
C TYR A 44 6.94 6.37 -3.38
N ASP A 45 6.80 7.69 -3.38
CA ASP A 45 5.63 8.38 -2.85
C ASP A 45 4.67 8.67 -4.00
N VAL A 46 3.43 8.17 -3.91
CA VAL A 46 2.41 8.34 -4.96
C VAL A 46 2.12 9.81 -5.28
N ARG A 47 2.43 10.73 -4.37
CA ARG A 47 2.27 12.18 -4.56
C ARG A 47 3.29 12.76 -5.53
N ASP A 48 4.37 12.05 -5.82
CA ASP A 48 5.41 12.49 -6.76
C ASP A 48 4.99 12.32 -8.23
N GLY A 49 3.85 11.67 -8.51
CA GLY A 49 3.32 11.51 -9.86
C GLY A 49 4.13 10.54 -10.73
N TRP A 50 3.94 10.61 -12.04
CA TRP A 50 4.54 9.64 -12.98
C TRP A 50 6.07 9.64 -13.00
N GLY A 51 6.72 10.79 -12.81
CA GLY A 51 8.14 10.97 -13.07
C GLY A 51 9.08 9.94 -12.44
N PRO A 52 9.11 9.78 -11.10
CA PRO A 52 10.01 8.81 -10.47
C PRO A 52 9.73 7.36 -10.90
N LEU A 53 8.46 7.02 -11.10
CA LEU A 53 8.03 5.68 -11.49
C LEU A 53 8.43 5.37 -12.94
N CYS A 54 8.08 6.23 -13.89
CA CYS A 54 8.41 6.05 -15.30
C CYS A 54 9.92 6.05 -15.53
N LYS A 55 10.66 6.93 -14.85
CA LYS A 55 12.13 6.95 -14.89
C LYS A 55 12.73 5.63 -14.41
N PHE A 56 12.23 5.08 -13.31
CA PHE A 56 12.73 3.81 -12.77
C PHE A 56 12.42 2.63 -13.70
N LEU A 57 11.27 2.64 -14.35
CA LEU A 57 10.83 1.60 -15.29
C LEU A 57 11.43 1.75 -16.70
N GLY A 58 12.05 2.89 -17.02
CA GLY A 58 12.63 3.17 -18.34
C GLY A 58 11.57 3.39 -19.42
N VAL A 59 10.42 3.96 -19.07
CA VAL A 59 9.29 4.24 -19.98
C VAL A 59 8.97 5.72 -20.04
N GLU A 60 8.26 6.15 -21.07
CA GLU A 60 7.79 7.53 -21.22
C GLU A 60 6.67 7.84 -20.20
N GLU A 61 6.61 9.10 -19.74
CA GLU A 61 5.51 9.57 -18.89
C GLU A 61 4.21 9.74 -19.71
N PRO A 62 3.07 9.23 -19.22
CA PRO A 62 1.77 9.50 -19.84
C PRO A 62 1.42 11.00 -19.79
N GLY A 63 0.69 11.48 -20.81
CA GLY A 63 0.17 12.86 -20.83
C GLY A 63 -1.02 13.11 -19.88
N GLU A 64 -1.53 12.07 -19.22
CA GLU A 64 -2.64 12.15 -18.27
C GLU A 64 -2.14 12.15 -16.82
N PRO A 65 -2.87 12.77 -15.88
CA PRO A 65 -2.47 12.77 -14.47
C PRO A 65 -2.52 11.36 -13.88
N LEU A 66 -1.66 11.10 -12.87
CA LEU A 66 -1.67 9.84 -12.14
C LEU A 66 -3.07 9.55 -11.56
N PRO A 67 -3.65 8.36 -11.79
CA PRO A 67 -5.00 8.04 -11.33
C PRO A 67 -5.14 8.08 -9.80
N HIS A 68 -6.24 8.68 -9.31
CA HIS A 68 -6.55 8.75 -7.88
C HIS A 68 -7.96 8.20 -7.59
N LEU A 69 -8.10 6.87 -7.68
CA LEU A 69 -9.39 6.17 -7.64
C LEU A 69 -9.74 5.60 -6.24
N ASN A 70 -8.74 5.13 -5.49
CA ASN A 70 -8.95 4.50 -4.17
C ASN A 70 -8.93 5.52 -3.02
N LYS A 71 -9.88 6.44 -3.02
CA LYS A 71 -9.99 7.49 -2.01
C LYS A 71 -10.53 6.95 -0.68
N LYS A 72 -10.12 7.55 0.44
CA LYS A 72 -10.60 7.19 1.78
C LYS A 72 -12.13 7.27 1.91
N GLU A 73 -12.75 8.22 1.22
CA GLU A 73 -14.20 8.41 1.21
C GLU A 73 -14.91 7.19 0.60
N ASN A 74 -14.31 6.60 -0.44
CA ASN A 74 -14.83 5.39 -1.10
C ASN A 74 -14.72 4.16 -0.19
N PHE A 75 -13.75 4.16 0.74
CA PHE A 75 -13.53 3.04 1.65
C PHE A 75 -14.72 2.78 2.58
N LYS A 76 -15.41 3.83 3.05
CA LYS A 76 -16.61 3.67 3.91
C LYS A 76 -17.74 2.94 3.19
N VAL A 77 -17.87 3.15 1.89
CA VAL A 77 -18.89 2.50 1.05
C VAL A 77 -18.50 1.06 0.70
N MET A 78 -17.20 0.82 0.49
CA MET A 78 -16.66 -0.50 0.16
C MET A 78 -16.57 -1.44 1.36
N LEU A 79 -16.31 -0.92 2.56
CA LEU A 79 -16.04 -1.72 3.76
C LEU A 79 -17.15 -2.71 4.10
N PRO A 80 -18.46 -2.36 4.08
CA PRO A 80 -19.51 -3.33 4.34
C PRO A 80 -19.54 -4.48 3.32
N LYS A 81 -19.31 -4.20 2.04
CA LYS A 81 -19.26 -5.22 0.97
C LYS A 81 -18.04 -6.13 1.11
N LEU A 82 -16.89 -5.54 1.42
CA LEU A 82 -15.65 -6.26 1.68
C LEU A 82 -15.78 -7.22 2.88
N MET A 83 -16.42 -6.75 3.96
CA MET A 83 -16.65 -7.56 5.17
C MET A 83 -17.62 -8.73 4.94
N LYS A 84 -18.52 -8.61 3.97
CA LYS A 84 -19.45 -9.67 3.55
C LYS A 84 -18.87 -10.59 2.46
N GLY A 85 -17.71 -10.27 1.90
CA GLY A 85 -17.10 -11.02 0.79
C GLY A 85 -17.77 -10.79 -0.56
N GLU A 86 -18.47 -9.66 -0.73
CA GLU A 86 -19.25 -9.31 -1.92
C GLU A 86 -18.45 -8.48 -2.96
N MET A 87 -17.14 -8.39 -2.79
CA MET A 87 -16.23 -7.70 -3.72
C MET A 87 -15.62 -8.75 -4.65
N ALA A 88 -16.05 -8.76 -5.91
CA ALA A 88 -15.48 -9.55 -7.00
C ALA A 88 -14.26 -8.85 -7.62
#